data_AF-A0A7S0DH47-F1
#
_entry.id   AF-A0A7S0DH47-F1
#
_cell.length_a   1.000
_cell.length_b   1.000
_cell.length_c   1.000
_cell.angle_alpha   90.00
_cell.angle_beta   90.00
_cell.angle_gamma   90.00
#
_symmetry.space_group_name_H-M   'P 1'
#
loop_
_entity.id
_entity.type
_entity.pdbx_description
1 polymer ?
#
loop_
_entity_poly.entity_id
_entity_poly.type
_entity_poly.pdbx_seq_one_letter_code
_entity_poly.pdbx_strand_id
1 'polypeptide(L)'
;SSESEPFSSVPDDWICAPWYYDQADGCDCTCGAPDPDCELPGQYLYGCANGVGATCVDGACVVPGVADVEETEIAAVAEPPSPLASEPEAPPEAPPVPSPPPFPSPPPPTPSPPPSPPPSTG
;
A
#
# COMPACT_ATOMS: atom_id res chain seq x y z
N SER A 1 -8.80 19.91 33.60
CA SER A 1 -9.20 19.79 32.19
C SER A 1 -7.99 19.32 31.44
N SER A 2 -8.01 18.05 31.05
CA SER A 2 -6.91 17.32 30.42
C SER A 2 -7.55 16.58 29.26
N GLU A 3 -8.00 17.31 28.24
CA GLU A 3 -8.26 16.70 26.94
C GLU A 3 -6.91 16.62 26.24
N SER A 4 -6.17 15.58 26.59
CA SER A 4 -4.93 15.19 25.95
C SER A 4 -5.23 14.94 24.46
N GLU A 5 -4.64 15.79 23.61
CA GLU A 5 -4.30 15.62 22.20
C GLU A 5 -4.74 14.28 21.56
N PRO A 6 -5.47 14.27 20.41
CA PRO A 6 -5.89 13.03 19.76
C PRO A 6 -4.67 12.23 19.30
N PHE A 7 -4.25 11.24 20.10
CA PHE A 7 -3.10 10.37 19.85
C PHE A 7 -3.31 9.32 18.73
N SER A 8 -4.33 9.47 17.88
CA SER A 8 -4.47 8.66 16.67
C SER A 8 -4.21 9.54 15.46
N SER A 9 -2.93 9.74 15.11
CA SER A 9 -2.58 10.17 13.75
C SER A 9 -3.05 9.15 12.72
N VAL A 10 -3.14 7.88 13.14
CA VAL A 10 -3.55 6.75 12.31
C VAL A 10 -5.03 6.42 12.56
N PRO A 11 -5.85 6.27 11.52
CA PRO A 11 -7.26 5.87 11.63
C PRO A 11 -7.43 4.50 12.29
N ASP A 12 -8.53 4.30 13.02
CA ASP A 12 -8.87 2.98 13.60
C ASP A 12 -9.11 1.89 12.54
N ASP A 13 -9.58 2.28 11.34
CA ASP A 13 -9.77 1.38 10.20
C ASP A 13 -8.46 1.02 9.48
N TRP A 14 -7.32 1.63 9.87
CA TRP A 14 -6.01 1.27 9.32
C TRP A 14 -5.51 -0.05 9.91
N ILE A 15 -5.29 -1.04 9.04
CA ILE A 15 -4.88 -2.40 9.42
C ILE A 15 -3.39 -2.69 9.17
N CYS A 16 -2.70 -1.83 8.42
CA CYS A 16 -1.27 -1.93 8.23
C CYS A 16 -0.51 -1.40 9.44
N ALA A 17 0.81 -1.50 9.43
CA ALA A 17 1.57 -0.96 10.54
C ALA A 17 1.45 0.57 10.60
N PRO A 18 1.35 1.17 11.80
CA PRO A 18 1.12 2.61 11.94
C PRO A 18 2.30 3.47 11.49
N TRP A 19 3.49 2.88 11.31
CA TRP A 19 4.68 3.57 10.82
C TRP A 19 4.80 3.63 9.29
N TYR A 20 3.78 3.13 8.57
CA TYR A 20 3.62 3.32 7.12
C TYR A 20 2.58 4.39 6.79
N TYR A 21 1.82 4.88 7.77
CA TYR A 21 0.79 5.88 7.52
C TYR A 21 1.39 7.29 7.55
N ASP A 22 1.23 8.07 6.48
CA ASP A 22 1.67 9.48 6.38
C ASP A 22 3.19 9.65 6.56
N GLN A 23 3.97 8.83 5.87
CA GLN A 23 5.42 8.72 6.05
C GLN A 23 6.23 9.06 4.79
N ALA A 24 5.52 9.36 3.70
CA ALA A 24 6.04 9.71 2.38
C ALA A 24 7.01 8.67 1.80
N ASP A 25 6.97 7.41 2.26
CA ASP A 25 7.79 6.33 1.75
C ASP A 25 7.13 5.55 0.61
N GLY A 26 5.82 5.68 0.46
CA GLY A 26 5.01 5.23 -0.65
C GLY A 26 3.55 5.35 -0.27
N CYS A 27 2.65 4.99 -1.17
CA CYS A 27 1.21 4.99 -0.94
C CYS A 27 0.79 3.55 -0.62
N ASP A 28 0.42 3.31 0.63
CA ASP A 28 0.06 2.01 1.16
C ASP A 28 -1.43 1.71 0.95
N CYS A 29 -1.71 1.08 -0.19
CA CYS A 29 -3.05 0.60 -0.51
C CYS A 29 -3.37 -0.73 0.19
N THR A 30 -4.66 -1.03 0.29
CA THR A 30 -5.22 -2.23 0.94
C THR A 30 -5.02 -2.28 2.45
N CYS A 31 -4.65 -1.14 3.04
CA CYS A 31 -4.43 -0.96 4.46
C CYS A 31 -5.68 -0.55 5.24
N GLY A 32 -6.87 -0.67 4.65
CA GLY A 32 -8.18 -0.48 5.30
C GLY A 32 -8.65 0.98 5.36
N ALA A 33 -7.73 1.93 5.50
CA ALA A 33 -7.98 3.37 5.37
C ALA A 33 -7.10 3.99 4.27
N PRO A 34 -7.48 5.15 3.70
CA PRO A 34 -6.64 5.86 2.74
C PRO A 34 -5.37 6.37 3.39
N ASP A 35 -4.24 6.14 2.72
CA ASP A 35 -2.95 6.68 3.10
C ASP A 35 -2.78 8.11 2.53
N PRO A 36 -2.49 9.13 3.37
CA PRO A 36 -2.19 10.49 2.91
C PRO A 36 -1.05 10.57 1.90
N ASP A 37 -0.13 9.60 1.93
CA ASP A 37 0.96 9.53 0.96
C ASP A 37 0.45 9.35 -0.47
N CYS A 38 -0.75 8.80 -0.66
CA CYS A 38 -1.39 8.68 -1.97
C CYS A 38 -1.77 10.03 -2.62
N GLU A 39 -1.82 11.12 -1.84
CA GLU A 39 -2.04 12.47 -2.38
C GLU A 39 -0.76 13.07 -2.99
N LEU A 40 0.41 12.48 -2.71
CA LEU A 40 1.69 12.93 -3.24
C LEU A 40 1.92 12.34 -4.65
N PRO A 41 2.24 13.18 -5.65
CA PRO A 41 2.47 12.70 -7.01
C PRO A 41 3.77 11.91 -7.10
N GLY A 42 3.72 10.72 -7.72
CA GLY A 42 4.90 9.90 -8.02
C GLY A 42 5.32 8.95 -6.90
N GLN A 43 4.50 8.80 -5.85
CA GLN A 43 4.73 7.78 -4.82
C GLN A 43 4.64 6.37 -5.40
N TYR A 44 5.42 5.46 -4.82
CA TYR A 44 5.35 4.04 -5.14
C TYR A 44 4.07 3.44 -4.54
N LEU A 45 3.34 2.62 -5.29
CA LEU A 45 2.13 1.98 -4.77
C LEU A 45 2.48 0.65 -4.10
N TYR A 46 2.30 0.59 -2.78
CA TYR A 46 2.35 -0.64 -1.99
C TYR A 46 0.96 -1.28 -1.92
N GLY A 47 0.89 -2.61 -1.88
CA GLY A 47 -0.40 -3.34 -1.91
C GLY A 47 -1.11 -3.36 -3.28
N CYS A 48 -0.54 -2.73 -4.30
CA CYS A 48 -1.05 -2.72 -5.68
C CYS A 48 -0.09 -3.36 -6.68
N ALA A 49 -0.64 -3.84 -7.80
CA ALA A 49 0.16 -4.22 -8.95
C ALA A 49 0.78 -2.97 -9.60
N ASN A 50 2.11 -2.92 -9.62
CA ASN A 50 2.86 -1.83 -10.25
C ASN A 50 2.95 -2.03 -11.76
N GLY A 51 2.91 -0.93 -12.53
CA GLY A 51 3.07 -0.95 -13.99
C GLY A 51 1.81 -1.27 -14.81
N VAL A 52 0.66 -1.46 -14.17
CA VAL A 52 -0.64 -1.71 -14.83
C VAL A 52 -1.60 -0.51 -14.74
N GLY A 53 -1.09 0.67 -14.35
CA GLY A 53 -1.90 1.87 -14.16
C GLY A 53 -2.82 1.79 -12.92
N ALA A 54 -2.54 0.90 -11.97
CA ALA A 54 -3.26 0.84 -10.70
C ALA A 54 -3.20 2.19 -9.96
N THR A 55 -4.22 2.48 -9.17
CA THR A 55 -4.35 3.70 -8.38
C THR A 55 -5.00 3.36 -7.04
N CYS A 56 -4.55 4.03 -5.99
CA CYS A 56 -5.18 3.96 -4.68
C CYS A 56 -6.37 4.91 -4.63
N VAL A 57 -7.56 4.40 -4.38
CA VAL A 57 -8.75 5.22 -4.12
C VAL A 57 -9.36 4.78 -2.81
N ASP A 58 -9.41 5.69 -1.83
CA ASP A 58 -10.03 5.44 -0.53
C ASP A 58 -9.40 4.23 0.21
N GLY A 59 -8.08 4.04 0.09
CA GLY A 59 -7.37 2.89 0.65
C GLY A 59 -7.55 1.58 -0.13
N ALA A 60 -8.33 1.57 -1.21
CA ALA A 60 -8.52 0.41 -2.08
C ALA A 60 -7.66 0.51 -3.35
N CYS A 61 -7.11 -0.63 -3.78
CA CYS A 61 -6.40 -0.72 -5.05
C CYS A 61 -7.39 -0.83 -6.23
N VAL A 62 -7.41 0.17 -7.11
CA VAL A 62 -8.25 0.20 -8.31
C VAL A 62 -7.35 0.08 -9.54
N VAL A 63 -7.56 -0.97 -10.34
CA VAL A 63 -6.83 -1.16 -11.60
C VAL A 63 -7.76 -0.84 -12.77
N PRO A 64 -7.44 0.14 -13.62
CA PRO A 64 -8.26 0.45 -14.79
C PRO A 64 -8.16 -0.73 -15.78
N GLY A 65 -9.28 -1.44 -16.00
CA GLY A 65 -9.42 -2.37 -17.13
C GLY A 65 -9.39 -3.88 -16.82
N VAL A 66 -9.59 -4.32 -15.57
CA VAL A 66 -9.88 -5.75 -15.29
C VAL A 66 -11.39 -6.07 -15.31
N ALA A 67 -12.25 -5.07 -15.47
CA ALA A 67 -13.70 -5.27 -15.63
C ALA A 67 -14.11 -5.78 -17.03
N ASP A 68 -13.19 -5.84 -17.99
CA ASP A 68 -13.43 -6.33 -19.35
C ASP A 68 -12.52 -7.53 -19.68
N VAL A 69 -12.60 -8.59 -18.88
CA VAL A 69 -12.69 -9.91 -19.54
C VAL A 69 -14.12 -10.02 -20.03
N GLU A 70 -14.43 -9.33 -21.13
CA GLU A 70 -15.57 -9.71 -21.96
C GLU A 70 -15.39 -11.20 -22.26
N GLU A 71 -16.33 -11.95 -21.70
CA GLU A 71 -16.95 -13.13 -22.28
C GLU A 71 -16.94 -13.09 -23.82
N THR A 72 -15.80 -13.38 -24.45
CA THR A 72 -15.78 -13.84 -25.85
C THR A 72 -15.95 -15.34 -25.82
N GLU A 73 -17.22 -15.71 -25.68
CA GLU A 73 -17.76 -17.05 -25.93
C GLU A 73 -17.43 -17.53 -27.36
N ILE A 74 -16.94 -18.77 -27.42
CA ILE A 74 -17.28 -19.85 -28.36
C ILE A 74 -17.97 -19.52 -29.71
N ALA A 75 -17.32 -19.90 -30.83
CA ALA A 75 -18.00 -20.50 -31.97
C ALA A 75 -17.04 -21.31 -32.90
N ALA A 76 -17.19 -22.64 -32.80
CA ALA A 76 -17.11 -23.64 -33.89
C ALA A 76 -15.80 -23.84 -34.70
N VAL A 77 -15.12 -24.94 -34.39
CA VAL A 77 -14.67 -25.91 -35.41
C VAL A 77 -14.80 -27.32 -34.83
N ALA A 78 -15.61 -28.13 -35.49
CA ALA A 78 -15.79 -29.55 -35.22
C ALA A 78 -14.53 -30.34 -35.61
N GLU A 79 -13.96 -31.09 -34.67
CA GLU A 79 -13.47 -32.47 -34.75
C GLU A 79 -12.48 -32.75 -33.60
N PRO A 80 -12.48 -33.96 -33.00
CA PRO A 80 -11.61 -34.29 -31.88
C PRO A 80 -10.27 -34.85 -32.38
N PRO A 81 -9.15 -34.25 -31.97
CA PRO A 81 -8.02 -35.03 -31.55
C PRO A 81 -8.04 -35.04 -30.02
N SER A 82 -8.07 -36.23 -29.42
CA SER A 82 -7.44 -36.39 -28.11
C SER A 82 -6.01 -35.86 -28.23
N PRO A 83 -5.61 -34.99 -27.32
CA PRO A 83 -4.37 -35.30 -26.63
C PRO A 83 -4.62 -35.48 -25.14
N LEU A 84 -3.82 -36.40 -24.61
CA LEU A 84 -3.63 -36.69 -23.21
C LEU A 84 -3.66 -35.43 -22.32
N ALA A 85 -4.21 -35.64 -21.12
CA ALA A 85 -3.93 -34.91 -19.88
C ALA A 85 -2.75 -33.92 -19.95
N SER A 86 -3.07 -32.64 -19.79
CA SER A 86 -2.13 -31.66 -19.28
C SER A 86 -2.90 -30.86 -18.25
N GLU A 87 -2.84 -31.37 -17.03
CA GLU A 87 -3.15 -30.64 -15.82
C GLU A 87 -2.44 -29.27 -15.91
N PRO A 88 -3.10 -28.13 -15.67
CA PRO A 88 -2.39 -26.87 -15.51
C PRO A 88 -1.56 -27.03 -14.25
N GLU A 89 -0.28 -27.35 -14.44
CA GLU A 89 0.71 -27.33 -13.38
C GLU A 89 0.61 -25.96 -12.73
N ALA A 90 0.19 -25.94 -11.46
CA ALA A 90 0.07 -24.72 -10.68
C ALA A 90 1.38 -23.92 -10.84
N PRO A 91 1.33 -22.58 -10.97
CA PRO A 91 2.55 -21.80 -10.98
C PRO A 91 3.34 -22.18 -9.72
N PRO A 92 4.67 -22.38 -9.82
CA PRO A 92 5.46 -22.74 -8.66
C PRO A 92 5.21 -21.67 -7.60
N GLU A 93 4.84 -22.15 -6.41
CA GLU A 93 4.69 -21.35 -5.21
C GLU A 93 5.86 -20.36 -5.17
N ALA A 94 5.55 -19.06 -5.20
CA ALA A 94 6.59 -18.04 -5.17
C ALA A 94 7.46 -18.32 -3.93
N PRO A 95 8.80 -18.23 -4.04
CA PRO A 95 9.66 -18.48 -2.89
C PRO A 95 9.23 -17.55 -1.75
N PRO A 96 9.27 -18.02 -0.49
CA PRO A 96 8.94 -17.18 0.65
C PRO A 96 9.77 -15.89 0.55
N VAL A 97 9.09 -14.75 0.58
CA VAL A 97 9.76 -13.46 0.49
C VAL A 97 10.81 -13.43 1.62
N PRO A 98 12.09 -13.15 1.32
CA PRO A 98 13.10 -13.10 2.37
C PRO A 98 12.68 -12.03 3.38
N SER A 99 12.72 -12.37 4.67
CA SER A 99 12.42 -11.42 5.73
C SER A 99 13.29 -10.17 5.56
N PRO A 100 12.72 -8.96 5.67
CA PRO A 100 13.51 -7.74 5.56
C PRO A 100 14.64 -7.74 6.61
N PRO A 101 15.81 -7.15 6.29
CA PRO A 101 16.92 -7.08 7.23
C PRO A 101 16.49 -6.37 8.52
N PRO A 102 17.11 -6.69 9.67
CA PRO A 102 16.83 -5.99 10.91
C PRO A 102 17.14 -4.50 10.75
N PHE A 103 16.18 -3.66 11.13
CA PHE A 103 16.27 -2.21 10.98
C PHE A 103 17.48 -1.64 11.73
N PRO A 104 18.13 -0.59 11.19
CA PRO A 104 19.05 0.23 11.97
C PRO A 104 18.29 0.92 13.11
N SER A 105 18.91 1.01 14.29
CA SER A 105 18.33 1.68 15.46
C SER A 105 17.90 3.11 15.12
N PRO A 106 16.75 3.60 15.63
CA PRO A 106 16.33 4.97 15.42
C PRO A 106 17.38 5.97 15.94
N PRO A 107 17.55 7.13 15.28
CA PRO A 107 18.41 8.18 15.80
C PRO A 107 17.89 8.67 17.16
N PRO A 108 18.77 9.12 18.08
CA PRO A 108 18.34 9.67 19.36
C PRO A 108 17.46 10.91 19.15
N PRO A 109 16.51 11.19 20.06
CA PRO A 109 15.66 12.38 19.96
C PRO A 109 16.53 13.65 19.94
N THR A 110 16.23 14.56 19.02
CA THR A 110 16.84 15.89 19.00
C THR A 110 16.46 16.65 20.28
N PRO A 111 17.42 17.34 20.93
CA PRO A 111 17.12 18.14 22.11
C PRO A 111 16.18 19.29 21.73
N SER A 112 15.16 19.53 22.55
CA SER A 112 14.22 20.64 22.35
C SER A 112 14.94 21.99 22.36
N PRO A 113 14.51 22.96 21.51
CA PRO A 113 15.09 24.29 21.53
C PRO A 113 14.81 24.99 22.88
N PRO A 114 15.72 25.86 23.35
CA PRO A 114 15.50 26.62 24.58
C PRO A 114 14.30 27.57 24.43
N PRO A 115 13.61 27.91 25.54
CA PRO A 115 12.50 28.86 25.51
C PRO A 115 12.97 30.22 24.99
N SER A 116 12.12 30.87 24.19
CA SER A 116 12.39 32.22 23.68
C SER A 116 12.49 33.23 24.84
N PRO A 117 13.40 34.22 24.77
CA PRO A 117 13.48 35.25 25.78
C PRO A 117 12.21 36.11 25.81
N PRO A 118 11.83 36.67 26.98
CA PRO A 118 10.68 37.55 27.07
C PRO A 118 10.91 38.84 26.24
N PRO A 119 9.83 39.48 25.75
CA PRO A 119 9.95 40.73 25.00
C PRO A 119 10.55 41.83 25.90
N SER A 120 11.63 42.46 25.43
CA SER A 120 12.21 43.64 26.07
C SER A 120 11.20 44.78 26.01
N THR A 121 10.64 45.15 27.16
CA THR A 121 9.85 46.38 27.29
C THR A 121 10.82 47.54 27.43
N GLY A 122 10.77 48.47 26.49
CA GLY A 122 11.58 49.70 26.45
C GLY A 122 11.05 50.80 27.35
#